data_AF-A0A132BCS9-F1
#
_entry.id   AF-A0A132BCS9-F1
#
_cell.length_a   1.000
_cell.length_b   1.000
_cell.length_c   1.000
_cell.angle_alpha   90.00
_cell.angle_beta   90.00
_cell.angle_gamma   90.00
#
_symmetry.space_group_name_H-M   'P 1'
#
loop_
_entity.id
_entity.type
_entity.pdbx_description
1 polymer ?
#
loop_
_entity_poly.entity_id
_entity_poly.type
_entity_poly.pdbx_seq_one_letter_code
_entity_poly.pdbx_strand_id
1 'polypeptide(L)'
;MADPQPPNVVEGATTGDIDEEVPIAAKSAEDRKAAAALSTLDNRDDESSGKDVDQEAVRKAMERLGGAGATNGVVTKKDEQKVVKKAIKVDPADVTLLVEELELTKIKATDLLKAHEGDVEKALRAYIAPAA
;
A
#
# COMPACT_ATOMS: atom_id res chain seq x y z
N MET A 1 -20.41 60.18 -9.26
CA MET A 1 -21.10 59.15 -8.45
C MET A 1 -20.93 57.86 -9.21
N ALA A 2 -20.12 56.93 -8.70
CA ALA A 2 -19.91 55.62 -9.30
C ALA A 2 -20.99 54.66 -8.79
N ASP A 3 -21.63 53.93 -9.69
CA ASP A 3 -22.65 52.94 -9.36
C ASP A 3 -22.07 51.81 -8.47
N PRO A 4 -22.82 51.32 -7.46
CA PRO A 4 -22.36 50.23 -6.61
C PRO A 4 -22.28 48.91 -7.40
N GLN A 5 -21.16 48.19 -7.27
CA GLN A 5 -20.97 46.89 -7.91
C GLN A 5 -22.01 45.85 -7.44
N PRO A 6 -22.44 44.92 -8.32
CA PRO A 6 -23.33 43.83 -7.95
C PRO A 6 -22.64 42.88 -6.96
N PRO A 7 -23.38 42.32 -5.98
CA PRO A 7 -22.84 41.59 -4.82
C PRO A 7 -22.09 40.29 -5.16
N ASN A 8 -22.10 39.87 -6.41
CA ASN A 8 -21.53 38.61 -6.86
C ASN A 8 -20.13 38.77 -7.45
N VAL A 9 -19.59 39.99 -7.51
CA VAL A 9 -18.25 40.25 -8.06
C VAL A 9 -17.47 41.04 -7.01
N VAL A 10 -16.49 40.38 -6.41
CA VAL A 10 -15.51 41.00 -5.51
C VAL A 10 -14.18 40.96 -6.26
N GLU A 11 -13.68 42.12 -6.69
CA GLU A 11 -12.36 42.23 -7.30
C GLU A 11 -11.28 41.92 -6.25
N GLY A 12 -10.56 40.80 -6.43
CA GLY A 12 -9.56 40.29 -5.49
C GLY A 12 -9.63 38.78 -5.19
N ALA A 13 -10.66 38.07 -5.66
CA ALA A 13 -10.86 36.63 -5.40
C ALA A 13 -9.91 35.67 -6.18
N THR A 14 -8.68 36.08 -6.48
CA THR A 14 -7.65 35.21 -7.10
C THR A 14 -6.31 35.20 -6.37
N THR A 15 -6.25 35.74 -5.14
CA THR A 15 -5.01 35.76 -4.35
C THR A 15 -5.25 35.40 -2.89
N GLY A 16 -5.61 34.14 -2.66
CA GLY A 16 -5.63 33.57 -1.32
C GLY A 16 -6.05 32.12 -1.35
N ASP A 17 -5.13 31.23 -0.99
CA ASP A 17 -5.33 29.83 -0.63
C ASP A 17 -5.31 28.78 -1.76
N ILE A 18 -4.11 28.54 -2.30
CA ILE A 18 -3.75 27.33 -3.08
C ILE A 18 -2.91 26.38 -2.21
N ASP A 19 -2.84 26.60 -0.90
CA ASP A 19 -1.97 25.86 0.01
C ASP A 19 -2.77 25.09 1.06
N GLU A 20 -3.57 24.11 0.62
CA GLU A 20 -3.75 22.91 1.45
C GLU A 20 -4.26 21.72 0.62
N GLU A 21 -3.37 20.74 0.47
CA GLU A 21 -3.61 19.39 -0.04
C GLU A 21 -4.52 18.62 0.93
N VAL A 22 -5.77 19.04 1.06
CA VAL A 22 -6.82 18.32 1.77
C VAL A 22 -7.69 17.67 0.72
N PRO A 23 -7.94 16.34 0.77
CA PRO A 23 -8.88 15.71 -0.16
C PRO A 23 -10.19 16.48 -0.04
N ILE A 24 -10.71 16.95 -1.19
CA ILE A 24 -11.85 17.86 -1.28
C ILE A 24 -13.07 17.14 -0.68
N ALA A 25 -13.24 17.23 0.63
CA ALA A 25 -14.41 16.74 1.31
C ALA A 25 -15.59 17.53 0.76
N ALA A 26 -16.53 16.82 0.15
CA ALA A 26 -17.74 17.35 -0.48
C ALA A 26 -18.33 18.53 0.31
N LYS A 27 -18.22 19.75 -0.24
CA LYS A 27 -18.55 21.01 0.44
C LYS A 27 -20.07 21.21 0.62
N SER A 28 -20.91 20.32 0.07
CA SER A 28 -22.37 20.37 0.16
C SER A 28 -23.01 18.99 0.43
N ALA A 29 -24.21 18.98 1.01
CA ALA A 29 -24.95 17.73 1.28
C ALA A 29 -25.31 16.95 -0.01
N GLU A 30 -25.57 17.68 -1.10
CA GLU A 30 -25.83 17.07 -2.41
C GLU A 30 -24.57 16.39 -2.98
N ASP A 31 -23.38 16.98 -2.79
CA ASP A 31 -22.11 16.35 -3.21
C ASP A 31 -21.80 15.09 -2.42
N ARG A 32 -22.15 15.03 -1.12
CA ARG A 32 -22.00 13.81 -0.33
C ARG A 32 -22.92 12.70 -0.83
N LYS A 33 -24.15 13.05 -1.22
CA LYS A 33 -25.12 12.11 -1.79
C LYS A 33 -24.69 11.66 -3.20
N ALA A 34 -24.18 12.58 -4.02
CA ALA A 34 -23.64 12.26 -5.34
C ALA A 34 -22.41 11.36 -5.25
N ALA A 35 -21.47 11.66 -4.35
CA ALA A 35 -20.30 10.83 -4.08
C ALA A 35 -20.70 9.44 -3.57
N ALA A 36 -21.68 9.35 -2.66
CA ALA A 36 -22.21 8.08 -2.19
C ALA A 36 -22.91 7.28 -3.32
N ALA A 37 -23.66 7.95 -4.19
CA ALA A 37 -24.31 7.33 -5.34
C ALA A 37 -23.28 6.81 -6.38
N LEU A 38 -22.24 7.60 -6.67
CA LEU A 38 -21.15 7.20 -7.55
C LEU A 38 -20.33 6.03 -6.96
N SER A 39 -20.00 6.08 -5.67
CA SER A 39 -19.31 4.98 -4.98
C SER A 39 -20.16 3.70 -4.91
N THR A 40 -21.49 3.84 -4.80
CA THR A 40 -22.41 2.68 -4.87
C THR A 40 -22.52 2.11 -6.29
N LEU A 41 -22.32 2.93 -7.33
CA LEU A 41 -22.31 2.47 -8.72
C LEU A 41 -21.03 1.68 -9.05
N ASP A 42 -19.88 2.10 -8.53
CA ASP A 42 -18.58 1.43 -8.71
C ASP A 42 -18.56 0.04 -8.03
N ASN A 43 -19.23 -0.11 -6.88
CA ASN A 43 -19.41 -1.39 -6.19
C ASN A 43 -20.47 -2.32 -6.82
N ARG A 44 -21.19 -1.88 -7.86
CA ARG A 44 -22.01 -2.81 -8.66
C ARG A 44 -21.08 -3.49 -9.66
N ASP A 45 -20.48 -4.60 -9.25
CA ASP A 45 -19.91 -5.60 -10.15
C ASP A 45 -21.01 -6.10 -11.09
N ASP A 46 -21.18 -5.37 -12.18
CA ASP A 46 -21.42 -5.86 -13.54
C ASP A 46 -22.43 -7.02 -13.70
N GLU A 47 -23.71 -6.72 -13.47
CA GLU A 47 -24.85 -7.55 -13.93
C GLU A 47 -25.05 -7.43 -15.46
N SER A 48 -24.00 -7.24 -16.27
CA SER A 48 -24.13 -7.19 -17.74
C SER A 48 -22.94 -7.65 -18.59
N SER A 49 -21.77 -7.94 -18.05
CA SER A 49 -20.58 -8.31 -18.84
C SER A 49 -20.18 -9.79 -18.79
N GLY A 50 -21.09 -10.67 -18.38
CA GLY A 50 -20.81 -12.10 -18.23
C GLY A 50 -20.72 -12.93 -19.53
N LYS A 51 -20.59 -12.34 -20.72
CA LYS A 51 -20.61 -13.11 -21.98
C LYS A 51 -19.25 -13.28 -22.67
N ASP A 52 -18.25 -12.46 -22.34
CA ASP A 52 -16.93 -12.48 -22.99
C ASP A 52 -15.75 -12.60 -22.00
N VAL A 53 -16.01 -12.91 -20.73
CA VAL A 53 -14.96 -13.08 -19.71
C VAL A 53 -14.65 -14.57 -19.53
N ASP A 54 -13.43 -14.98 -19.88
CA ASP A 54 -12.93 -16.32 -19.57
C ASP A 54 -12.63 -16.44 -18.07
N GLN A 55 -13.62 -16.94 -17.33
CA GLN A 55 -13.54 -17.11 -15.88
C GLN A 55 -12.41 -18.06 -15.47
N GLU A 56 -11.98 -18.99 -16.34
CA GLU A 56 -10.86 -19.88 -16.05
C GLU A 56 -9.53 -19.14 -16.15
N ALA A 57 -9.37 -18.29 -17.17
CA ALA A 57 -8.22 -17.40 -17.28
C ALA A 57 -8.13 -16.43 -16.10
N VAL A 58 -9.27 -15.89 -15.66
CA VAL A 58 -9.35 -15.01 -14.48
C VAL A 58 -8.99 -15.75 -13.20
N ARG A 59 -9.58 -16.93 -12.95
CA ARG A 59 -9.24 -17.74 -11.76
C ARG A 59 -7.77 -18.10 -11.74
N LYS A 60 -7.20 -18.50 -12.87
CA LYS A 60 -5.78 -18.81 -13.01
C LYS A 60 -4.88 -17.60 -12.80
N ALA A 61 -5.30 -16.42 -13.26
CA ALA A 61 -4.61 -15.17 -12.99
C ALA A 61 -4.69 -14.78 -11.51
N MET A 62 -5.85 -14.96 -10.87
CA MET A 62 -6.05 -14.71 -9.44
C MET A 62 -5.27 -15.69 -8.56
N GLU A 63 -5.20 -16.97 -8.93
CA GLU A 63 -4.36 -17.95 -8.24
C GLU A 63 -2.87 -17.60 -8.36
N ARG A 64 -2.44 -17.12 -9.54
CA ARG A 64 -1.07 -16.59 -9.73
C ARG A 64 -0.82 -15.32 -8.93
N LEU A 65 -1.81 -14.46 -8.79
CA LEU A 65 -1.74 -13.22 -8.01
C LEU A 65 -1.73 -13.50 -6.49
N GLY A 66 -2.54 -14.45 -6.02
CA GLY A 66 -2.64 -14.82 -4.59
C GLY A 66 -1.58 -15.81 -4.11
N GLY A 67 -0.97 -16.58 -5.02
CA GLY A 67 0.08 -17.56 -4.72
C GLY A 67 1.52 -17.00 -4.73
N ALA A 68 1.72 -15.79 -5.26
CA ALA A 68 2.99 -15.09 -5.26
C ALA A 68 2.82 -13.77 -4.50
N GLY A 69 3.22 -13.76 -3.23
CA GLY A 69 3.27 -12.54 -2.43
C GLY A 69 3.97 -11.42 -3.19
N ALA A 70 3.23 -10.34 -3.45
CA ALA A 70 3.69 -8.96 -3.58
C ALA A 70 5.06 -8.74 -4.23
N THR A 71 5.28 -9.23 -5.46
CA THR A 71 6.33 -8.67 -6.31
C THR A 71 5.70 -8.19 -7.61
N ASN A 72 5.65 -6.86 -7.68
CA ASN A 72 5.13 -6.08 -8.79
C ASN A 72 5.69 -6.60 -10.12
N GLY A 73 4.81 -6.81 -11.11
CA GLY A 73 5.03 -7.53 -12.35
C GLY A 73 6.43 -7.43 -12.96
N VAL A 74 7.26 -8.45 -12.73
CA VAL A 74 8.44 -8.74 -13.54
C VAL A 74 8.43 -10.23 -13.85
N VAL A 75 8.03 -10.56 -15.07
CA VAL A 75 8.24 -11.88 -15.66
C VAL A 75 9.75 -12.01 -15.93
N THR A 76 10.51 -12.48 -14.95
CA THR A 76 11.89 -12.93 -15.17
C THR A 76 11.90 -14.46 -15.20
N LYS A 77 11.98 -14.99 -16.42
CA LYS A 77 12.52 -16.33 -16.66
C LYS A 77 14.00 -16.31 -16.26
N LYS A 78 14.34 -16.96 -15.14
CA LYS A 78 15.62 -17.62 -14.84
C LYS A 78 15.42 -18.37 -13.54
N ASP A 79 15.28 -19.70 -13.61
CA ASP A 79 16.36 -20.63 -13.30
C ASP A 79 17.07 -20.35 -11.97
N GLU A 80 17.00 -21.36 -11.09
CA GLU A 80 17.88 -21.55 -9.93
C GLU A 80 17.92 -20.46 -8.85
N GLN A 81 16.75 -20.10 -8.33
CA GLN A 81 16.67 -20.04 -6.87
C GLN A 81 15.37 -20.67 -6.44
N LYS A 82 15.43 -21.99 -6.27
CA LYS A 82 14.61 -22.67 -5.28
C LYS A 82 14.87 -21.92 -3.98
N VAL A 83 14.06 -20.88 -3.72
CA VAL A 83 13.77 -20.37 -2.39
C VAL A 83 13.12 -21.56 -1.72
N VAL A 84 13.96 -22.52 -1.32
CA VAL A 84 13.65 -23.45 -0.28
C VAL A 84 13.31 -22.50 0.84
N LYS A 85 12.02 -22.33 1.10
CA LYS A 85 11.52 -21.90 2.40
C LYS A 85 12.04 -22.94 3.38
N LYS A 86 13.36 -22.96 3.61
CA LYS A 86 13.96 -23.62 4.75
C LYS A 86 13.26 -22.90 5.87
N ALA A 87 12.48 -23.62 6.67
CA ALA A 87 12.02 -23.09 7.93
C ALA A 87 13.30 -22.79 8.71
N ILE A 88 13.79 -21.55 8.60
CA ILE A 88 14.98 -21.08 9.28
C ILE A 88 14.59 -21.08 10.75
N LYS A 89 15.22 -22.01 11.48
CA LYS A 89 15.02 -22.12 12.92
C LYS A 89 15.75 -20.93 13.53
N VAL A 90 15.01 -20.16 14.33
CA VAL A 90 15.50 -18.98 15.00
C VAL A 90 15.57 -19.30 16.49
N ASP A 91 16.66 -18.92 17.15
CA ASP A 91 16.79 -19.10 18.60
C ASP A 91 15.91 -18.08 19.33
N PRO A 92 15.08 -18.47 20.32
CA PRO A 92 14.31 -17.53 21.12
C PRO A 92 15.17 -16.56 21.94
N ALA A 93 16.38 -16.95 22.34
CA ALA A 93 17.30 -16.06 23.05
C ALA A 93 17.72 -14.89 22.14
N ASP A 94 18.04 -15.19 20.89
CA ASP A 94 18.41 -14.21 19.88
C ASP A 94 17.27 -13.24 19.59
N VAL A 95 16.04 -13.75 19.49
CA VAL A 95 14.86 -12.89 19.31
C VAL A 95 14.69 -11.95 20.51
N THR A 96 14.92 -12.43 21.73
CA THR A 96 14.79 -11.61 22.95
C THR A 96 15.85 -10.52 23.01
N LEU A 97 17.11 -10.87 22.71
CA LEU A 97 18.22 -9.93 22.61
C LEU A 97 17.92 -8.80 21.61
N LEU A 98 17.44 -9.14 20.41
CA LEU A 98 17.12 -8.15 19.38
C LEU A 98 15.94 -7.25 19.76
N VAL A 99 14.97 -7.76 20.51
CA VAL A 99 13.85 -6.96 21.01
C VAL A 99 14.33 -5.94 22.04
N GLU A 100 15.23 -6.34 22.93
CA GLU A 100 15.74 -5.48 24.00
C GLU A 100 16.76 -4.44 23.50
N GLU A 101 17.74 -4.84 22.68
CA GLU A 101 18.86 -3.97 22.29
C GLU A 101 18.54 -3.05 21.10
N LEU A 102 17.68 -3.49 20.17
CA LEU A 102 17.29 -2.70 18.99
C LEU A 102 15.90 -2.07 19.11
N GLU A 103 15.23 -2.25 20.26
CA GLU A 103 13.86 -1.80 20.53
C GLU A 103 12.85 -2.25 19.45
N LEU A 104 13.06 -3.45 18.90
CA LEU A 104 12.19 -4.00 17.86
C LEU A 104 11.01 -4.76 18.45
N THR A 105 9.89 -4.78 17.74
CA THR A 105 8.81 -5.71 18.09
C THR A 105 9.27 -7.16 17.82
N LYS A 106 8.74 -8.12 18.59
CA LYS A 106 9.05 -9.54 18.43
C LYS A 106 8.92 -10.06 16.99
N ILE A 107 7.93 -9.54 16.25
CA ILE A 107 7.71 -9.89 14.84
C ILE A 107 8.89 -9.41 13.99
N LYS A 108 9.28 -8.13 14.10
CA LYS A 108 10.38 -7.55 13.34
C LYS A 108 11.73 -8.19 13.66
N ALA A 109 12.00 -8.49 14.94
CA ALA A 109 13.21 -9.18 15.35
C ALA A 109 13.30 -10.60 14.74
N THR A 110 12.17 -11.33 14.74
CA THR A 110 12.10 -12.67 14.14
C THR A 110 12.31 -12.62 12.62
N ASP A 111 11.75 -11.61 11.95
CA ASP A 111 11.89 -11.45 10.51
C ASP A 111 13.32 -11.03 10.11
N LEU A 112 13.97 -10.17 10.91
CA LEU A 112 15.38 -9.82 10.73
C LEU A 112 16.26 -11.07 10.80
N LEU A 113 16.08 -11.91 11.83
CA LEU A 113 16.85 -13.15 11.96
C LEU A 113 16.58 -14.12 10.81
N LYS A 114 15.33 -14.27 10.36
CA LYS A 114 15.00 -15.10 9.19
C LYS A 114 15.66 -14.58 7.91
N ALA A 115 15.72 -13.26 7.71
CA ALA A 115 16.39 -12.65 6.55
C ALA A 115 17.90 -12.94 6.53
N HIS A 116 18.50 -13.16 7.70
CA HIS A 116 19.92 -13.44 7.88
C HIS A 116 20.20 -14.89 8.30
N GLU A 117 19.36 -15.85 7.87
CA GLU A 117 19.59 -17.29 8.07
C GLU A 117 19.64 -17.76 9.53
N GLY A 118 19.11 -16.96 10.45
CA GLY A 118 19.15 -17.19 11.90
C GLY A 118 20.46 -16.76 12.56
N ASP A 119 21.34 -16.05 11.83
CA ASP A 119 22.62 -15.56 12.34
C ASP A 119 22.47 -14.14 12.92
N VAL A 120 22.63 -14.04 14.25
CA VAL A 120 22.55 -12.79 15.01
C VAL A 120 23.65 -11.80 14.65
N GLU A 121 24.88 -12.27 14.50
CA GLU A 121 26.01 -11.37 14.21
C GLU A 121 25.83 -10.75 12.83
N LYS A 122 25.42 -11.56 11.85
CA LYS A 122 25.11 -11.09 10.49
C LYS A 122 23.94 -10.10 10.49
N ALA A 123 22.88 -10.39 11.26
CA ALA A 123 21.72 -9.53 11.38
C ALA A 123 22.06 -8.18 12.03
N LEU A 124 22.78 -8.17 13.15
CA LEU A 124 23.19 -6.94 13.84
C LEU A 124 24.09 -6.08 12.96
N ARG A 125 25.10 -6.68 12.31
CA ARG A 125 26.00 -5.96 11.41
C ARG A 125 25.26 -5.34 10.24
N ALA A 126 24.29 -6.05 9.66
CA ALA A 126 23.47 -5.53 8.59
C ALA A 126 22.54 -4.40 9.06
N TYR A 127 21.96 -4.51 10.26
CA TYR A 127 21.04 -3.53 10.80
C TYR A 127 21.68 -2.17 11.09
N ILE A 128 22.94 -2.16 11.56
CA ILE A 128 23.68 -0.93 11.88
C ILE A 128 24.40 -0.33 10.67
N ALA A 129 24.41 -1.02 9.53
CA ALA A 129 25.06 -0.51 8.33
C ALA A 129 24.32 0.75 7.83
N PRO A 130 25.02 1.83 7.47
CA PRO A 130 24.38 3.03 6.94
C PRO A 130 23.65 2.70 5.63
N ALA A 131 22.55 3.40 5.38
CA ALA A 131 21.90 3.35 4.08
C ALA A 131 22.89 3.78 2.99
N ALA A 132 22.98 2.99 1.92
CA ALA A 132 23.83 3.27 0.77
C ALA A 132 23.36 4.51 0.00
#